data_AF-X0WN92-F1
#
_entry.id   AF-X0WN92-F1
#
_cell.length_a   1.000
_cell.length_b   1.000
_cell.length_c   1.000
_cell.angle_alpha   90.00
_cell.angle_beta   90.00
_cell.angle_gamma   90.00
#
_symmetry.space_group_name_H-M   'P 1'
#
loop_
_entity.id
_entity.type
_entity.pdbx_description
1 polymer ?
#
loop_
_entity_poly.entity_id
_entity_poly.type
_entity_poly.pdbx_seq_one_letter_code
_entity_poly.pdbx_strand_id
1 'polypeptide(L)'
;PYVGTIYAINSNQAVSLMDRAKPYKYLYNVFMRRALLSAARDKGIIPEMDMARVPEGWTPGMWFMYAEQNGYFVVDSFKEGTKGLSTGKLVSNMGQVGNRTYDLRNGDAVIMNLNAAKLAKEEMAEVIGITPQRMGDIGNRETLGGVEHSIQRSSFVTEEWFALHDNTKIRVMELLLEVAQEAWRGEKRRFEHIDDGLASTVFEIDGNELADSEFGIYLSDSSSDGQLVQTIQQLAHAAMQNDQANLPDLIGVMQE
;
A
#
# COMPACT_ATOMS: atom_id res chain seq x y z
N PRO A 1 -25.89 21.04 -1.89
CA PRO A 1 -24.73 21.52 -2.67
C PRO A 1 -23.62 20.46 -2.63
N TYR A 2 -22.94 20.19 -3.75
CA TYR A 2 -21.77 19.31 -3.77
C TYR A 2 -20.52 20.19 -3.85
N VAL A 3 -19.64 20.07 -2.86
CA VAL A 3 -18.35 20.76 -2.84
C VAL A 3 -17.29 19.72 -3.18
N GLY A 4 -16.51 19.99 -4.22
CA GLY A 4 -15.43 19.14 -4.67
C GLY A 4 -14.31 19.98 -5.26
N THR A 5 -13.09 19.44 -5.22
CA THR A 5 -11.92 20.12 -5.76
C THR A 5 -11.42 19.34 -6.98
N ILE A 6 -11.28 20.05 -8.10
CA ILE A 6 -10.84 19.49 -9.38
C ILE A 6 -9.35 19.80 -9.56
N TYR A 7 -8.55 18.76 -9.75
CA TYR A 7 -7.12 18.85 -10.00
C TYR A 7 -6.82 19.11 -11.48
N ALA A 8 -7.16 20.29 -12.02
CA ALA A 8 -6.81 20.63 -13.40
C ALA A 8 -6.17 22.01 -13.48
N ILE A 9 -4.92 22.04 -13.96
CA ILE A 9 -4.27 23.26 -14.42
C ILE A 9 -4.35 23.19 -15.94
N ASN A 10 -5.31 23.92 -16.50
CA ASN A 10 -5.65 23.93 -17.93
C ASN A 10 -6.37 22.66 -18.44
N SER A 11 -6.80 22.69 -19.71
CA SER A 11 -7.66 21.72 -20.45
C SER A 11 -7.29 20.22 -20.41
N ASN A 12 -6.31 19.81 -19.60
CA ASN A 12 -6.01 18.41 -19.32
C ASN A 12 -7.00 17.78 -18.34
N GLN A 13 -7.17 16.46 -18.46
CA GLN A 13 -7.96 15.68 -17.51
C GLN A 13 -7.39 15.81 -16.11
N ALA A 14 -8.27 16.01 -15.13
CA ALA A 14 -7.85 16.06 -13.74
C ALA A 14 -7.33 14.69 -13.31
N VAL A 15 -6.08 14.64 -12.85
CA VAL A 15 -5.43 13.40 -12.42
C VAL A 15 -5.42 13.35 -10.91
N SER A 16 -6.11 12.38 -10.32
CA SER A 16 -6.03 12.13 -8.88
C SER A 16 -4.77 11.34 -8.51
N LEU A 17 -4.36 11.38 -7.23
CA LEU A 17 -3.31 10.51 -6.70
C LEU A 17 -3.61 9.03 -7.00
N MET A 18 -4.87 8.63 -6.90
CA MET A 18 -5.32 7.27 -7.24
C MET A 18 -5.13 6.96 -8.73
N ASP A 19 -5.33 7.92 -9.63
CA ASP A 19 -5.08 7.73 -11.06
C ASP A 19 -3.61 7.46 -11.36
N ARG A 20 -2.69 8.07 -10.61
CA ARG A 20 -1.25 7.77 -10.71
C ARG A 20 -0.89 6.39 -10.16
N ALA A 21 -1.60 5.91 -9.13
CA ALA A 21 -1.34 4.61 -8.51
C ALA A 21 -1.99 3.41 -9.25
N LYS A 22 -3.06 3.63 -10.01
CA LYS A 22 -3.79 2.58 -10.77
C LYS A 22 -2.90 1.70 -11.65
N PRO A 23 -1.97 2.22 -12.48
CA PRO A 23 -1.14 1.40 -13.37
C PRO A 23 -0.30 0.38 -12.60
N TYR A 24 0.35 0.82 -11.52
CA TYR A 24 1.18 -0.03 -10.67
C TYR A 24 0.35 -1.07 -9.92
N LYS A 25 -0.85 -0.71 -9.48
CA LYS A 25 -1.78 -1.67 -8.83
C LYS A 25 -2.17 -2.79 -9.80
N TYR A 26 -2.48 -2.46 -11.05
CA TYR A 26 -2.79 -3.47 -12.07
C TYR A 26 -1.58 -4.35 -12.35
N LEU A 27 -0.39 -3.75 -12.47
CA LEU A 27 0.85 -4.47 -12.70
C LEU A 27 1.15 -5.47 -11.56
N TYR A 28 1.01 -5.03 -10.31
CA TYR A 28 1.13 -5.88 -9.13
C TYR A 28 0.17 -7.07 -9.18
N ASN A 29 -1.11 -6.82 -9.47
CA ASN A 29 -2.13 -7.88 -9.57
C ASN A 29 -1.81 -8.90 -10.66
N VAL A 30 -1.29 -8.45 -11.80
CA VAL A 30 -0.88 -9.32 -12.91
C VAL A 30 0.30 -10.19 -12.51
N PHE A 31 1.36 -9.63 -11.94
CA PHE A 31 2.53 -10.39 -11.51
C PHE A 31 2.20 -11.37 -10.39
N MET A 32 1.40 -10.95 -9.41
CA MET A 32 0.94 -11.83 -8.33
C MET A 32 0.12 -13.00 -8.88
N ARG A 33 -0.79 -12.74 -9.83
CA ARG A 33 -1.56 -13.82 -10.47
C ARG A 33 -0.67 -14.76 -11.27
N ARG A 34 0.36 -14.26 -11.96
CA ARG A 34 1.35 -15.09 -12.67
C ARG A 34 2.16 -15.95 -11.70
N ALA A 35 2.56 -15.41 -10.54
CA ALA A 35 3.25 -16.16 -9.50
C ALA A 35 2.37 -17.31 -8.98
N LEU A 36 1.11 -17.04 -8.64
CA LEU A 36 0.16 -18.05 -8.16
C LEU A 36 -0.12 -19.14 -9.21
N LEU A 37 -0.29 -18.77 -10.47
CA LEU A 37 -0.48 -19.74 -11.55
C LEU A 37 0.78 -20.57 -11.81
N SER A 38 1.96 -19.98 -11.68
CA SER A 38 3.23 -20.71 -11.84
C SER A 38 3.45 -21.69 -10.69
N ALA A 39 3.09 -21.29 -9.46
CA ALA A 39 3.11 -22.17 -8.30
C ALA A 39 2.07 -23.31 -8.44
N ALA A 40 0.86 -23.01 -8.91
CA ALA A 40 -0.16 -24.03 -9.15
C ALA A 40 0.17 -24.99 -10.31
N ARG A 41 1.02 -24.55 -11.26
CA ARG A 41 1.53 -25.38 -12.36
C ARG A 41 2.76 -26.18 -11.98
N ASP A 42 3.41 -25.86 -10.85
CA ASP A 42 4.56 -26.61 -10.38
C ASP A 42 4.09 -28.00 -9.94
N LYS A 43 4.45 -29.00 -10.75
CA LYS A 43 4.15 -30.41 -10.52
C LYS A 43 5.43 -31.21 -10.20
N GLY A 44 6.54 -30.52 -9.93
CA GLY A 44 7.83 -31.16 -9.70
C GLY A 44 8.39 -31.86 -10.93
N ILE A 45 9.20 -32.90 -10.70
CA ILE A 45 9.81 -33.68 -11.77
C ILE A 45 8.82 -34.75 -12.22
N ILE A 46 8.27 -34.62 -13.43
CA ILE A 46 7.43 -35.66 -14.03
C ILE A 46 8.30 -36.46 -15.01
N PRO A 47 8.44 -37.79 -14.85
CA PRO A 47 9.16 -38.59 -15.82
C PRO A 47 8.38 -38.71 -17.14
N GLU A 48 9.08 -38.62 -18.27
CA GLU A 48 8.52 -38.93 -19.60
C GLU A 48 8.01 -40.37 -19.65
N MET A 49 6.76 -40.56 -20.10
CA MET A 49 6.13 -41.88 -20.18
C MET A 49 6.16 -42.40 -21.62
N ASP A 50 6.75 -43.58 -21.79
CA ASP A 50 6.50 -44.44 -22.94
C ASP A 50 5.19 -45.22 -22.72
N MET A 51 4.23 -45.13 -23.64
CA MET A 51 2.93 -45.81 -23.59
C MET A 51 3.05 -47.34 -23.50
N ALA A 52 4.18 -47.93 -23.88
CA ALA A 52 4.42 -49.36 -23.75
C ALA A 52 4.67 -49.85 -22.30
N ARG A 53 4.92 -48.94 -21.36
CA ARG A 53 5.27 -49.26 -19.96
C ARG A 53 4.10 -49.20 -18.97
N VAL A 54 2.89 -48.88 -19.44
CA VAL A 54 1.68 -48.89 -18.62
C VAL A 54 1.23 -50.34 -18.42
N PRO A 55 1.08 -50.84 -17.16
CA PRO A 55 0.53 -52.16 -16.92
C PRO A 55 -0.88 -52.30 -17.49
N GLU A 56 -1.19 -53.43 -18.15
CA GLU A 56 -2.52 -53.67 -18.73
C GLU A 56 -3.63 -53.51 -17.66
N GLY A 57 -4.59 -52.61 -17.93
CA GLY A 57 -5.73 -52.31 -17.05
C GLY A 57 -5.68 -50.96 -16.33
N TRP A 58 -4.59 -50.19 -16.43
CA TRP A 58 -4.51 -48.85 -15.83
C TRP A 58 -4.92 -47.77 -16.84
N THR A 59 -5.96 -47.01 -16.52
CA THR A 59 -6.31 -45.79 -17.28
C THR A 59 -5.22 -44.73 -17.06
N PRO A 60 -4.78 -43.98 -18.10
CA PRO A 60 -3.74 -42.95 -17.95
C PRO A 60 -3.98 -41.97 -16.80
N GLY A 61 -5.24 -41.65 -16.49
CA GLY A 61 -5.61 -40.80 -15.36
C GLY A 61 -5.29 -41.38 -13.97
N MET A 62 -5.51 -42.68 -13.76
CA MET A 62 -5.14 -43.36 -12.50
C MET A 62 -3.62 -43.39 -12.31
N TRP A 63 -2.88 -43.47 -13.41
CA TRP A 63 -1.43 -43.41 -13.40
C TRP A 63 -0.89 -42.02 -13.05
N PHE A 64 -1.47 -40.94 -13.60
CA PHE A 64 -1.12 -39.57 -13.21
C PHE A 64 -1.42 -39.28 -11.73
N MET A 65 -2.54 -39.78 -11.20
CA MET A 65 -2.83 -39.64 -9.76
C MET A 65 -1.84 -40.42 -8.90
N TYR A 66 -1.43 -41.61 -9.34
CA TYR A 66 -0.40 -42.40 -8.66
C TYR A 66 0.99 -41.72 -8.74
N ALA A 67 1.31 -41.08 -9.87
CA ALA A 67 2.50 -40.24 -10.05
C ALA A 67 2.57 -39.11 -9.04
N GLU A 68 1.48 -38.36 -8.95
CA GLU A 68 1.33 -37.15 -8.14
C GLU A 68 1.36 -37.49 -6.66
N GLN A 69 0.78 -38.63 -6.27
CA GLN A 69 0.74 -39.07 -4.87
C GLN A 69 2.08 -39.67 -4.39
N ASN A 70 2.83 -40.34 -5.26
CA ASN A 70 4.03 -41.08 -4.83
C ASN A 70 5.35 -40.39 -5.17
N GLY A 71 5.41 -39.47 -6.14
CA GLY A 71 6.60 -38.67 -6.44
C GLY A 71 7.80 -39.45 -7.04
N TYR A 72 7.70 -40.77 -7.18
CA TYR A 72 8.66 -41.63 -7.87
C TYR A 72 7.92 -42.81 -8.52
N PHE A 73 8.53 -43.38 -9.56
CA PHE A 73 8.01 -44.57 -10.22
C PHE A 73 9.07 -45.67 -10.25
N VAL A 74 8.65 -46.87 -9.86
CA VAL A 74 9.45 -48.09 -10.02
C VAL A 74 9.03 -48.74 -11.32
N VAL A 75 9.94 -48.75 -12.29
CA VAL A 75 9.77 -49.49 -13.55
C VAL A 75 10.55 -50.79 -13.44
N ASP A 76 9.89 -51.92 -13.68
CA ASP A 76 10.54 -53.22 -13.72
C ASP A 76 11.00 -53.54 -15.16
N SER A 77 12.27 -53.26 -15.45
CA SER A 77 12.89 -53.52 -16.75
C SER A 77 13.07 -55.02 -17.07
N PHE A 78 12.82 -55.94 -16.13
CA PHE A 78 13.02 -57.38 -16.35
C PHE A 78 11.83 -58.09 -17.00
N LYS A 79 10.62 -57.52 -16.93
CA LYS A 79 9.44 -58.05 -17.65
C LYS A 79 9.40 -57.70 -19.15
N GLU A 80 10.31 -56.84 -19.61
CA GLU A 80 10.49 -56.52 -21.04
C GLU A 80 11.43 -57.53 -21.74
N GLY A 81 12.26 -58.25 -20.97
CA GLY A 81 13.23 -59.23 -21.48
C GLY A 81 12.61 -60.50 -22.07
N THR A 82 11.36 -60.83 -21.75
CA THR A 82 10.70 -62.07 -22.20
C THR A 82 9.86 -61.91 -23.48
N LYS A 83 9.65 -60.70 -23.99
CA LYS A 83 9.04 -60.47 -25.32
C LYS A 83 10.07 -60.27 -26.45
N GLY A 84 11.37 -60.26 -26.13
CA GLY A 84 12.47 -59.98 -27.06
C GLY A 84 13.36 -61.17 -27.46
N LEU A 85 12.99 -62.42 -27.16
CA LEU A 85 13.82 -63.61 -27.44
C LEU A 85 13.76 -64.11 -28.90
N SER A 86 13.01 -63.46 -29.81
CA SER A 86 12.80 -63.95 -31.19
C SER A 86 13.30 -63.06 -32.33
N THR A 87 14.12 -62.03 -32.07
CA THR A 87 14.84 -61.30 -33.13
C THR A 87 16.23 -60.94 -32.66
N GLY A 88 17.16 -61.88 -32.85
CA GLY A 88 18.59 -61.64 -32.68
C GLY A 88 19.07 -60.54 -33.63
N LYS A 89 19.92 -59.65 -33.10
CA LYS A 89 20.60 -58.51 -33.74
C LYS A 89 19.94 -57.12 -33.62
N LEU A 90 19.56 -56.67 -32.42
CA LEU A 90 19.49 -55.24 -32.09
C LEU A 90 19.88 -54.96 -30.62
N VAL A 91 20.99 -55.53 -30.14
CA VAL A 91 21.53 -55.24 -28.79
C VAL A 91 22.81 -54.40 -28.92
N SER A 92 22.69 -53.17 -29.41
CA SER A 92 23.83 -52.23 -29.35
C SER A 92 23.47 -50.75 -29.16
N ASN A 93 22.22 -50.31 -29.38
CA ASN A 93 21.89 -48.88 -29.27
C ASN A 93 20.84 -48.54 -28.20
N MET A 94 20.53 -49.46 -27.28
CA MET A 94 19.57 -49.22 -26.18
C MET A 94 20.24 -48.68 -24.90
N GLY A 95 21.36 -47.96 -25.04
CA GLY A 95 22.17 -47.41 -23.94
C GLY A 95 22.05 -45.89 -23.73
N GLN A 96 21.19 -45.20 -24.48
CA GLN A 96 21.05 -43.74 -24.43
C GLN A 96 19.58 -43.29 -24.53
N VAL A 97 18.62 -44.08 -24.04
CA VAL A 97 17.32 -43.49 -23.65
C VAL A 97 17.52 -42.96 -22.24
N GLY A 98 18.24 -41.84 -22.14
CA GLY A 98 18.30 -41.08 -20.91
C GLY A 98 16.86 -40.79 -20.50
N ASN A 99 16.50 -41.16 -19.26
CA ASN A 99 15.29 -40.66 -18.61
C ASN A 99 15.25 -39.15 -18.83
N ARG A 100 14.47 -38.70 -19.81
CA ARG A 100 14.11 -37.30 -19.95
C ARG A 100 13.08 -37.04 -18.87
N THR A 101 13.60 -36.79 -17.67
CA THR A 101 12.82 -36.14 -16.63
C THR A 101 12.47 -34.76 -17.15
N TYR A 102 11.18 -34.51 -17.41
CA TYR A 102 10.72 -33.16 -17.59
C TYR A 102 10.70 -32.54 -16.19
N ASP A 103 11.62 -31.62 -15.95
CA ASP A 103 11.58 -30.81 -14.75
C ASP A 103 10.53 -29.72 -14.95
N LEU A 104 9.34 -29.89 -14.36
CA LEU A 104 8.26 -28.88 -14.38
C LEU A 104 8.37 -27.93 -13.18
N ARG A 105 9.51 -27.93 -12.46
CA ARG A 105 9.73 -26.99 -11.36
C ARG A 105 9.73 -25.57 -11.90
N ASN A 106 8.74 -24.81 -11.47
CA ASN A 106 8.59 -23.40 -11.84
C ASN A 106 9.12 -22.47 -10.74
N GLY A 107 9.92 -22.98 -9.80
CA GLY A 107 10.45 -22.22 -8.66
C GLY A 107 11.10 -20.90 -9.06
N ASP A 108 11.94 -20.90 -10.09
CA ASP A 108 12.60 -19.69 -10.58
C ASP A 108 11.62 -18.68 -11.18
N ALA A 109 10.60 -19.15 -11.92
CA ALA A 109 9.55 -18.31 -12.47
C ALA A 109 8.65 -17.73 -11.37
N VAL A 110 8.38 -18.48 -10.29
CA VAL A 110 7.64 -17.98 -9.12
C VAL A 110 8.42 -16.86 -8.44
N ILE A 111 9.70 -17.08 -8.16
CA ILE A 111 10.58 -16.09 -7.52
C ILE A 111 10.70 -14.83 -8.40
N MET A 112 10.90 -14.99 -9.71
CA MET A 112 10.98 -13.86 -10.64
C MET A 112 9.69 -13.02 -10.63
N ASN A 113 8.52 -13.66 -10.71
CA ASN A 113 7.24 -12.95 -10.67
C ASN A 113 6.98 -12.27 -9.32
N LEU A 114 7.41 -12.89 -8.21
CA LEU A 114 7.30 -12.29 -6.89
C LEU A 114 8.20 -11.05 -6.75
N ASN A 115 9.42 -11.10 -7.27
CA ASN A 115 10.33 -9.96 -7.27
C ASN A 115 9.80 -8.82 -8.16
N ALA A 116 9.23 -9.14 -9.33
CA ALA A 116 8.57 -8.14 -10.18
C ALA A 116 7.35 -7.49 -9.49
N ALA A 117 6.58 -8.26 -8.70
CA ALA A 117 5.49 -7.72 -7.89
C ALA A 117 6.00 -6.78 -6.78
N LYS A 118 7.11 -7.12 -6.12
CA LYS A 118 7.75 -6.24 -5.12
C LYS A 118 8.21 -4.93 -5.73
N LEU A 119 8.90 -4.98 -6.88
CA LEU A 119 9.33 -3.78 -7.60
C LEU A 119 8.14 -2.89 -7.96
N ALA A 120 7.03 -3.45 -8.46
CA ALA A 120 5.83 -2.68 -8.76
C ALA A 120 5.23 -1.97 -7.52
N LYS A 121 5.39 -2.55 -6.32
CA LYS A 121 4.97 -1.94 -5.06
C LYS A 121 5.92 -0.81 -4.62
N GLU A 122 7.22 -1.01 -4.79
CA GLU A 122 8.25 0.00 -4.49
C GLU A 122 8.10 1.24 -5.39
N GLU A 123 7.95 1.02 -6.69
CA GLU A 123 7.67 2.08 -7.67
C GLU A 123 6.36 2.83 -7.37
N MET A 124 5.33 2.13 -6.90
CA MET A 124 4.09 2.77 -6.44
C MET A 124 4.33 3.67 -5.22
N ALA A 125 5.13 3.22 -4.25
CA ALA A 125 5.44 3.98 -3.05
C ALA A 125 6.24 5.25 -3.39
N GLU A 126 7.18 5.15 -4.33
CA GLU A 126 7.94 6.28 -4.85
C GLU A 126 7.05 7.32 -5.54
N VAL A 127 6.13 6.88 -6.41
CA VAL A 127 5.19 7.78 -7.11
C VAL A 127 4.24 8.50 -6.15
N ILE A 128 3.85 7.85 -5.06
CA ILE A 128 3.00 8.46 -4.02
C ILE A 128 3.83 9.35 -3.07
N GLY A 129 5.15 9.17 -3.02
CA GLY A 129 6.05 9.93 -2.14
C GLY A 129 6.06 9.44 -0.70
N ILE A 130 5.61 8.20 -0.44
CA ILE A 130 5.65 7.59 0.89
C ILE A 130 6.86 6.67 0.98
N THR A 131 7.81 7.03 1.84
CA THR A 131 9.02 6.23 2.06
C THR A 131 8.73 5.07 3.03
N PRO A 132 9.45 3.92 2.92
CA PRO A 132 9.32 2.82 3.86
C PRO A 132 9.57 3.23 5.32
N GLN A 133 10.49 4.16 5.53
CA GLN A 133 10.80 4.70 6.86
C GLN A 133 9.60 5.42 7.47
N ARG A 134 8.78 6.13 6.66
CA ARG A 134 7.53 6.75 7.13
C ARG A 134 6.45 5.72 7.47
N MET A 135 6.49 4.53 6.87
CA MET A 135 5.61 3.41 7.22
C MET A 135 6.07 2.67 8.49
N GLY A 136 7.19 3.09 9.11
CA GLY A 136 7.77 2.44 10.27
C GLY A 136 8.67 1.24 9.93
N ASP A 137 8.96 1.02 8.65
CA ASP A 137 9.91 0.00 8.20
C ASP A 137 11.34 0.56 8.28
N ILE A 138 11.87 0.63 9.49
CA ILE A 138 13.21 1.16 9.78
C ILE A 138 14.20 0.01 9.79
N GLY A 139 15.19 0.07 8.91
CA GLY A 139 16.25 -0.93 8.83
C GLY A 139 17.23 -0.81 10.02
N ASN A 140 17.67 -1.94 10.57
CA ASN A 140 18.62 -1.97 11.71
C ASN A 140 20.02 -1.35 11.38
N ARG A 141 20.26 -0.95 10.12
CA ARG A 141 21.49 -0.28 9.65
C ARG A 141 21.26 1.20 9.29
N GLU A 142 20.04 1.70 9.42
CA GLU A 142 19.73 3.09 9.11
C GLU A 142 20.14 3.99 10.28
N THR A 143 20.66 5.17 9.97
CA THR A 143 21.00 6.18 10.97
C THR A 143 19.74 6.94 11.38
N LEU A 144 19.61 7.28 12.67
CA LEU A 144 18.46 8.04 13.19
C LEU A 144 18.20 9.32 12.35
N GLY A 145 19.26 10.08 12.04
CA GLY A 145 19.15 11.28 11.21
C GLY A 145 18.76 11.01 9.75
N GLY A 146 19.17 9.87 9.18
CA GLY A 146 18.74 9.47 7.83
C GLY A 146 17.24 9.13 7.78
N VAL A 147 16.75 8.47 8.82
CA VAL A 147 15.33 8.14 9.00
C VAL A 147 14.50 9.41 9.17
N GLU A 148 14.92 10.31 10.06
CA GLU A 148 14.23 11.59 10.30
C GLU A 148 14.15 12.45 9.04
N HIS A 149 15.26 12.58 8.29
CA HIS A 149 15.26 13.32 7.03
C HIS A 149 14.39 12.66 5.95
N SER A 150 14.34 11.32 5.88
CA SER A 150 13.45 10.59 4.96
C SER A 150 11.97 10.83 5.29
N ILE A 151 11.62 10.79 6.57
CA ILE A 151 10.26 11.07 7.05
C ILE A 151 9.88 12.52 6.71
N GLN A 152 10.75 13.48 7.03
CA GLN A 152 10.50 14.89 6.77
C GLN A 152 10.29 15.18 5.27
N ARG A 153 11.14 14.61 4.40
CA ARG A 153 10.98 14.73 2.93
C ARG A 153 9.67 14.12 2.45
N SER A 154 9.31 12.95 2.96
CA SER A 154 8.04 12.32 2.62
C SER A 154 6.84 13.17 3.07
N SER A 155 6.92 13.80 4.24
CA SER A 155 5.88 14.72 4.71
C SER A 155 5.71 15.90 3.74
N PHE A 156 6.81 16.58 3.36
CA PHE A 156 6.77 17.70 2.40
C PHE A 156 6.18 17.31 1.04
N VAL A 157 6.51 16.12 0.52
CA VAL A 157 5.94 15.65 -0.76
C VAL A 157 4.45 15.40 -0.65
N THR A 158 3.98 14.89 0.49
CA THR A 158 2.55 14.63 0.70
C THR A 158 1.75 15.86 1.12
N GLU A 159 2.40 16.91 1.63
CA GLU A 159 1.78 18.10 2.19
C GLU A 159 0.89 18.82 1.18
N GLU A 160 1.32 18.98 -0.08
CA GLU A 160 0.53 19.62 -1.13
C GLU A 160 -0.81 18.87 -1.37
N TRP A 161 -0.80 17.55 -1.26
CA TRP A 161 -2.01 16.73 -1.39
C TRP A 161 -2.97 16.94 -0.22
N PHE A 162 -2.44 17.06 1.01
CA PHE A 162 -3.23 17.34 2.20
C PHE A 162 -3.77 18.76 2.21
N ALA A 163 -2.97 19.76 1.86
CA ALA A 163 -3.37 21.16 1.78
C ALA A 163 -4.58 21.37 0.86
N LEU A 164 -4.63 20.66 -0.27
CA LEU A 164 -5.79 20.75 -1.17
C LEU A 164 -7.05 20.08 -0.59
N HIS A 165 -6.88 18.95 0.12
CA HIS A 165 -7.97 18.34 0.85
C HIS A 165 -8.48 19.25 1.99
N ASP A 166 -7.56 19.92 2.68
CA ASP A 166 -7.83 20.89 3.73
C ASP A 166 -8.64 22.08 3.22
N ASN A 167 -8.24 22.65 2.08
CA ASN A 167 -9.03 23.67 1.40
C ASN A 167 -10.46 23.19 1.05
N THR A 168 -10.61 21.91 0.70
CA THR A 168 -11.92 21.34 0.43
C THR A 168 -12.76 21.25 1.71
N LYS A 169 -12.16 20.85 2.83
CA LYS A 169 -12.82 20.81 4.14
C LYS A 169 -13.26 22.21 4.59
N ILE A 170 -12.39 23.22 4.44
CA ILE A 170 -12.71 24.62 4.76
C ILE A 170 -13.95 25.06 3.96
N ARG A 171 -13.95 24.88 2.63
CA ARG A 171 -15.11 25.24 1.78
C ARG A 171 -16.38 24.49 2.13
N VAL A 172 -16.28 23.22 2.52
CA VAL A 172 -17.45 22.44 2.98
C VAL A 172 -17.98 23.02 4.29
N MET A 173 -17.11 23.37 5.23
CA MET A 173 -17.51 23.97 6.50
C MET A 173 -18.08 25.38 6.33
N GLU A 174 -17.49 26.21 5.46
CA GLU A 174 -18.02 27.53 5.09
C GLU A 174 -19.43 27.40 4.51
N LEU A 175 -19.62 26.50 3.54
CA LEU A 175 -20.94 26.26 2.96
C LEU A 175 -21.95 25.74 3.99
N LEU A 176 -21.54 24.87 4.91
CA LEU A 176 -22.42 24.42 6.00
C LEU A 176 -22.78 25.56 6.95
N LEU A 177 -21.84 26.47 7.22
CA LEU A 177 -22.03 27.63 8.08
C LEU A 177 -22.99 28.63 7.43
N GLU A 178 -22.81 28.97 6.15
CA GLU A 178 -23.72 29.83 5.39
C GLU A 178 -25.14 29.24 5.32
N VAL A 179 -25.25 27.93 5.10
CA VAL A 179 -26.56 27.26 5.12
C VAL A 179 -27.19 27.30 6.51
N ALA A 180 -26.40 27.14 7.57
CA ALA A 180 -26.89 27.25 8.94
C ALA A 180 -27.37 28.68 9.26
N GLN A 181 -26.65 29.71 8.80
CA GLN A 181 -27.05 31.11 8.95
C GLN A 181 -28.42 31.39 8.32
N GLU A 182 -28.64 30.93 7.09
CA GLU A 182 -29.94 31.13 6.43
C GLU A 182 -31.04 30.28 7.08
N ALA A 183 -30.74 29.04 7.48
CA ALA A 183 -31.71 28.12 8.07
C ALA A 183 -32.14 28.50 9.50
N TRP A 184 -31.26 29.15 10.27
CA TRP A 184 -31.56 29.54 11.66
C TRP A 184 -32.01 30.98 11.80
N ARG A 185 -32.10 31.75 10.70
CA ARG A 185 -32.62 33.12 10.73
C ARG A 185 -34.02 33.14 11.37
N GLY A 186 -34.17 33.92 12.43
CA GLY A 186 -35.42 34.05 13.19
C GLY A 186 -35.69 32.94 14.23
N GLU A 187 -34.80 31.95 14.39
CA GLU A 187 -34.91 30.89 15.40
C GLU A 187 -33.78 30.98 16.45
N LYS A 188 -34.09 30.62 17.70
CA LYS A 188 -33.09 30.39 18.76
C LYS A 188 -32.92 28.88 18.94
N ARG A 189 -31.71 28.38 18.70
CA ARG A 189 -31.40 26.94 18.76
C ARG A 189 -30.55 26.66 20.00
N ARG A 190 -30.99 25.71 20.82
CA ARG A 190 -30.21 25.18 21.95
C ARG A 190 -29.50 23.90 21.52
N PHE A 191 -28.21 23.85 21.77
CA PHE A 191 -27.36 22.69 21.55
C PHE A 191 -26.82 22.19 22.88
N GLU A 192 -26.71 20.87 22.99
CA GLU A 192 -26.04 20.22 24.10
C GLU A 192 -24.74 19.63 23.58
N HIS A 193 -23.63 20.04 24.17
CA HIS A 193 -22.32 19.45 23.91
C HIS A 193 -21.84 18.76 25.16
N ILE A 194 -21.44 17.51 25.02
CA ILE A 194 -20.89 16.70 26.10
C ILE A 194 -19.38 16.69 25.87
N ASP A 195 -18.65 17.29 26.81
CA ASP A 195 -17.19 17.28 26.82
C ASP A 195 -16.68 15.88 27.20
N ASP A 196 -15.41 15.57 26.88
CA ASP A 196 -14.77 14.28 27.15
C ASP A 196 -14.79 13.91 28.65
N GLY A 197 -15.01 14.91 29.53
CA GLY A 197 -15.24 14.75 30.97
C GLY A 197 -16.67 14.41 31.41
N LEU A 198 -17.59 14.05 30.50
CA LEU A 198 -19.04 13.82 30.76
C LEU A 198 -19.83 15.04 31.26
N ALA A 199 -19.25 16.23 31.30
CA ALA A 199 -19.98 17.46 31.61
C ALA A 199 -20.79 17.87 30.38
N SER A 200 -22.12 17.98 30.51
CA SER A 200 -22.96 18.56 29.46
C SER A 200 -23.02 20.08 29.61
N THR A 201 -22.61 20.78 28.57
CA THR A 201 -22.74 22.23 28.47
C THR A 201 -23.81 22.52 27.44
N VAL A 202 -24.89 23.18 27.87
CA VAL A 202 -25.95 23.64 26.97
C VAL A 202 -25.61 25.06 26.56
N PHE A 203 -25.45 25.29 25.26
CA PHE A 203 -25.30 26.63 24.70
C PHE A 203 -26.47 26.97 23.79
N GLU A 204 -26.88 28.24 23.85
CA GLU A 204 -27.96 28.79 23.03
C GLU A 204 -27.35 29.71 21.97
N ILE A 205 -27.66 29.44 20.71
CA ILE A 205 -27.24 30.27 19.58
C ILE A 205 -28.44 31.07 19.13
N ASP A 206 -28.30 32.40 19.13
CA ASP A 206 -29.28 33.30 18.52
C ASP A 206 -29.04 33.35 17.00
N GLY A 207 -29.99 32.81 16.23
CA GLY A 207 -29.86 32.71 14.79
C GLY A 207 -29.89 34.07 14.08
N ASN A 208 -30.40 35.13 14.71
CA ASN A 208 -30.32 36.48 14.15
C ASN A 208 -28.90 37.07 14.26
N GLU A 209 -28.24 36.90 15.41
CA GLU A 209 -26.85 37.34 15.58
C GLU A 209 -25.90 36.54 14.68
N LEU A 210 -26.16 35.24 14.52
CA LEU A 210 -25.39 34.38 13.60
C LEU A 210 -25.55 34.83 12.14
N ALA A 211 -26.75 35.26 11.74
CA ALA A 211 -27.02 35.70 10.36
C ALA A 211 -26.45 37.07 10.02
N ASP A 212 -26.26 37.95 11.03
CA ASP A 212 -25.67 39.28 10.85
C ASP A 212 -24.13 39.29 10.96
N SER A 213 -23.52 38.16 11.35
CA SER A 213 -22.07 38.03 11.52
C SER A 213 -21.40 37.27 10.37
N GLU A 214 -20.19 37.69 10.02
CA GLU A 214 -19.36 37.01 9.02
C GLU A 214 -18.31 36.16 9.76
N PHE A 215 -18.25 34.86 9.46
CA PHE A 215 -17.31 33.94 10.09
C PHE A 215 -16.26 33.47 9.09
N GLY A 216 -14.98 33.65 9.44
CA GLY A 216 -13.86 33.03 8.73
C GLY A 216 -13.45 31.75 9.42
N ILE A 217 -13.39 30.64 8.67
CA ILE A 217 -12.93 29.34 9.18
C ILE A 217 -11.47 29.14 8.78
N TYR A 218 -10.61 28.92 9.77
CA TYR A 218 -9.20 28.61 9.55
C TYR A 218 -8.92 27.19 10.04
N LEU A 219 -8.21 26.41 9.23
CA LEU A 219 -7.68 25.12 9.63
C LEU A 219 -6.23 25.30 10.05
N SER A 220 -5.90 25.01 11.30
CA SER A 220 -4.51 24.88 11.73
C SER A 220 -4.04 23.44 11.59
N ASP A 221 -2.76 23.26 11.23
CA ASP A 221 -2.10 21.96 11.27
C ASP A 221 -1.11 21.94 12.44
N SER A 222 -1.16 20.87 13.23
CA SER A 222 -0.31 20.69 14.41
C SER A 222 1.19 20.67 14.07
N SER A 223 1.55 20.33 12.82
CA SER A 223 2.95 20.37 12.37
C SER A 223 3.49 21.79 12.22
N SER A 224 2.68 22.71 11.67
CA SER A 224 3.01 24.13 11.52
C SER A 224 3.05 24.82 12.87
N ASP A 225 2.08 24.52 13.75
CA ASP A 225 2.03 25.06 15.10
C ASP A 225 3.24 24.60 15.92
N GLY A 226 3.65 23.33 15.78
CA GLY A 226 4.87 22.80 16.39
C GLY A 226 6.16 23.49 15.91
N GLN A 227 6.26 23.80 14.61
CA GLN A 227 7.40 24.57 14.07
C GLN A 227 7.38 26.00 14.60
N LEU A 228 6.21 26.63 14.65
CA LEU A 228 6.05 27.99 15.15
C LEU A 228 6.51 28.08 16.61
N VAL A 229 6.08 27.14 17.46
CA VAL A 229 6.53 27.01 18.85
C VAL A 229 8.05 26.83 18.93
N GLN A 230 8.65 26.00 18.07
CA GLN A 230 10.11 25.83 18.02
C GLN A 230 10.83 27.13 17.63
N THR A 231 10.33 27.88 16.64
CA THR A 231 10.89 29.19 16.29
C THR A 231 10.72 30.20 17.42
N ILE A 232 9.58 30.20 18.12
CA ILE A 232 9.38 31.05 19.30
C ILE A 232 10.40 30.68 20.37
N GLN A 233 10.63 29.40 20.65
CA GLN A 233 11.65 28.95 21.60
C GLN A 233 13.06 29.37 21.20
N GLN A 234 13.40 29.31 19.91
CA GLN A 234 14.70 29.76 19.40
C GLN A 234 14.88 31.28 19.51
N LEU A 235 13.85 32.05 19.13
CA LEU A 235 13.84 33.50 19.25
C LEU A 235 13.87 33.95 20.71
N ALA A 236 13.15 33.25 21.58
CA ALA A 236 13.18 33.44 23.03
C ALA A 236 14.59 33.23 23.58
N HIS A 237 15.26 32.14 23.18
CA HIS A 237 16.63 31.86 23.58
C HIS A 237 17.63 32.93 23.08
N ALA A 238 17.46 33.41 21.85
CA ALA A 238 18.27 34.50 21.29
C ALA A 238 18.01 35.85 21.97
N ALA A 239 16.76 36.13 22.36
CA ALA A 239 16.38 37.32 23.09
C ALA A 239 16.91 37.32 24.53
N MET A 240 16.92 36.16 25.20
CA MET A 240 17.57 35.96 26.50
C MET A 240 19.08 36.18 26.44
N GLN A 241 19.75 35.75 25.37
CA GLN A 241 21.20 35.98 25.20
C GLN A 241 21.56 37.44 24.93
N ASN A 242 20.65 38.22 24.33
CA ASN A 242 20.88 39.62 24.00
C ASN A 242 20.36 40.59 25.09
N ASP A 243 19.99 40.09 26.27
CA ASP A 243 19.49 40.88 27.42
C ASP A 243 18.27 41.78 27.09
N GLN A 244 17.52 41.48 26.02
CA GLN A 244 16.37 42.28 25.58
C GLN A 244 15.00 41.78 26.06
N ALA A 245 14.93 40.62 26.73
CA ALA A 245 13.68 40.06 27.26
C ALA A 245 13.85 39.51 28.68
N ASN A 246 12.95 39.88 29.60
CA ASN A 246 12.89 39.32 30.95
C ASN A 246 12.16 37.96 30.94
N LEU A 247 12.66 37.00 31.72
CA LEU A 247 12.13 35.63 31.86
C LEU A 247 10.58 35.51 31.97
N PRO A 248 9.85 36.42 32.67
CA PRO A 248 8.40 36.30 32.82
C PRO A 248 7.60 36.54 31.53
N ASP A 249 8.06 37.42 30.63
CA ASP A 249 7.35 37.73 29.38
C ASP A 249 7.41 36.55 28.40
N LEU A 250 8.47 35.73 28.48
CA LEU A 250 8.61 34.51 27.69
C LEU A 250 7.71 33.37 28.19
N ILE A 251 7.43 33.32 29.49
CA ILE A 251 6.53 32.30 30.07
C ILE A 251 5.07 32.59 29.70
N GLY A 252 4.68 33.86 29.57
CA GLY A 252 3.34 34.25 29.11
C GLY A 252 3.04 33.82 27.67
N VAL A 253 4.03 33.98 26.77
CA VAL A 253 3.89 33.58 25.35
C VAL A 253 3.88 32.06 25.15
N MET A 254 4.32 31.28 26.14
CA MET A 254 4.31 29.81 26.07
C MET A 254 3.07 29.16 26.72
N GLN A 255 2.23 29.93 27.43
CA GLN A 255 1.05 29.42 28.13
C GLN A 255 -0.29 29.77 27.47
N GLU A 256 -0.29 30.61 26.42
CA GLU A 256 -1.41 30.77 25.47
C GLU A 256 -1.20 29.89 24.24
#